data_AF-A0A946IXA5-F1
#
_entry.id   AF-A0A946IXA5-F1
#
_cell.length_a   1.000
_cell.length_b   1.000
_cell.length_c   1.000
_cell.angle_alpha   90.00
_cell.angle_beta   90.00
_cell.angle_gamma   90.00
#
_symmetry.space_group_name_H-M   'P 1'
#
loop_
_entity.id
_entity.type
_entity.pdbx_description
1 polymer ?
#
loop_
_entity_poly.entity_id
_entity_poly.type
_entity_poly.pdbx_seq_one_letter_code
_entity_poly.pdbx_strand_id
1 'polypeptide(L)' 'MFSKAIEFLVEVRAEVKKVTWPSRREAMSGTAVVVFVVLVMALFLGIVDAILSKAVQGLINI' A
#
# COMPACT_ATOMS: atom_id res chain seq x y z
N MET A 1 4.10 18.20 -36.93
CA MET A 1 3.60 18.04 -35.54
C MET A 1 3.01 16.65 -35.30
N PHE A 2 2.05 16.19 -36.11
CA PHE A 2 1.43 14.85 -35.99
C PHE A 2 2.40 13.67 -36.07
N SER A 3 3.45 13.75 -36.92
CA SER A 3 4.48 12.69 -37.03
C SER A 3 5.20 12.42 -35.70
N LYS A 4 5.57 13.47 -34.96
CA LYS A 4 6.26 13.34 -33.66
C LYS A 4 5.38 12.68 -32.59
N ALA A 5 4.07 12.92 -32.64
CA ALA A 5 3.12 12.30 -31.71
C ALA A 5 2.96 10.78 -31.99
N ILE A 6 3.00 10.38 -33.26
CA ILE A 6 2.94 8.96 -33.64
C ILE A 6 4.24 8.24 -33.22
N GLU A 7 5.41 8.84 -33.46
CA GLU A 7 6.70 8.32 -32.97
C GLU A 7 6.70 8.15 -31.46
N PHE A 8 6.25 9.15 -30.70
CA PHE A 8 6.15 9.09 -29.26
C PHE A 8 5.26 7.91 -28.78
N LEU A 9 4.11 7.68 -29.42
CA LEU A 9 3.24 6.55 -29.08
C LEU A 9 3.88 5.18 -29.37
N VAL A 10 4.67 5.10 -30.44
CA VAL A 10 5.43 3.88 -30.78
C VAL A 10 6.52 3.61 -29.74
N GLU A 11 7.25 4.65 -29.33
CA GLU A 11 8.26 4.57 -28.27
C GLU A 11 7.65 4.19 -26.92
N VAL A 12 6.54 4.81 -26.51
CA VAL A 12 5.82 4.47 -25.28
C VAL A 12 5.35 3.02 -25.29
N ARG A 13 4.83 2.54 -26.43
CA ARG A 13 4.42 1.13 -26.56
C ARG A 13 5.62 0.18 -26.43
N ALA A 14 6.79 0.57 -26.93
CA ALA A 14 8.01 -0.21 -26.78
C ALA A 14 8.50 -0.24 -25.31
N GLU A 15 8.38 0.87 -24.60
CA GLU A 15 8.78 0.98 -23.19
C GLU A 15 7.84 0.21 -22.26
N VAL A 16 6.52 0.29 -22.49
CA VAL A 16 5.52 -0.45 -21.72
C VAL A 16 5.72 -1.97 -21.84
N LYS A 17 6.26 -2.46 -22.95
CA LYS A 17 6.61 -3.89 -23.10
C LYS A 17 7.79 -4.32 -22.22
N LYS A 18 8.64 -3.40 -21.76
CA LYS A 18 9.73 -3.70 -20.83
C LYS A 18 9.24 -3.81 -19.38
N VAL A 19 8.00 -3.39 -19.09
CA VAL A 19 7.39 -3.53 -17.77
C VAL A 19 7.07 -5.00 -17.52
N THR A 20 7.88 -5.63 -16.67
CA THR A 20 7.62 -6.98 -16.18
C THR A 20 6.56 -6.94 -15.09
N TRP A 21 5.33 -7.25 -15.46
CA TRP A 21 4.25 -7.42 -14.49
C TRP A 21 4.51 -8.68 -13.66
N PRO A 22 4.30 -8.62 -12.33
CA PRO A 22 4.43 -9.79 -11.47
C PRO A 22 3.42 -10.85 -11.89
N SER A 23 3.82 -12.11 -11.76
CA SER A 23 2.87 -13.22 -11.92
C SER A 23 1.74 -13.12 -10.89
N ARG A 24 0.56 -13.69 -11.19
CA ARG A 24 -0.59 -13.70 -10.26
C ARG A 24 -0.18 -14.19 -8.87
N ARG A 25 0.75 -15.16 -8.80
CA ARG A 25 1.26 -15.73 -7.56
C ARG A 25 2.11 -14.75 -6.78
N GLU A 26 3.05 -14.05 -7.43
CA GLU A 26 3.88 -13.03 -6.79
C GLU A 26 3.05 -11.83 -6.31
N ALA A 27 2.08 -11.40 -7.11
CA ALA A 27 1.16 -10.33 -6.72
C ALA A 27 0.35 -10.72 -5.47
N MET A 28 -0.16 -11.96 -5.41
CA MET A 28 -0.86 -12.48 -4.23
C MET A 28 0.04 -12.57 -3.00
N SER A 29 1.28 -13.05 -3.15
CA SER A 29 2.25 -13.11 -2.06
C SER A 29 2.58 -11.72 -1.52
N GLY A 30 2.78 -10.73 -2.40
CA GLY A 30 3.02 -9.34 -2.01
C GLY A 30 1.85 -8.76 -1.20
N THR A 31 0.62 -8.94 -1.69
CA THR A 31 -0.59 -8.46 -1.00
C THR A 31 -0.78 -9.14 0.36
N ALA A 32 -0.52 -10.45 0.46
CA ALA A 32 -0.66 -11.19 1.71
C ALA A 32 0.26 -10.65 2.82
N VAL A 33 1.50 -10.30 2.48
CA VAL A 33 2.44 -9.67 3.43
C VAL A 33 1.92 -8.32 3.89
N VAL A 34 1.44 -7.49 2.96
CA VAL A 34 0.89 -6.15 3.31
C VAL A 34 -0.31 -6.29 4.26
N VAL A 35 -1.25 -7.18 3.96
CA VAL A 35 -2.42 -7.43 4.81
C VAL A 35 -2.01 -7.87 6.22
N PHE A 36 -1.02 -8.76 6.31
CA PHE A 36 -0.49 -9.20 7.60
C PHE A 36 0.10 -8.05 8.42
N VAL A 37 0.96 -7.23 7.81
CA VAL A 37 1.58 -6.08 8.48
C VAL A 37 0.53 -5.07 8.96
N VAL A 38 -0.48 -4.78 8.11
CA VAL A 38 -1.58 -3.88 8.47
C VAL A 38 -2.39 -4.41 9.65
N LEU A 39 -2.68 -5.71 9.69
CA LEU A 39 -3.36 -6.36 10.82
C LEU A 39 -2.59 -6.20 12.13
N VAL A 40 -1.27 -6.43 12.09
CA VAL A 40 -0.40 -6.27 13.27
C VAL A 40 -0.39 -4.82 13.74
N MET A 41 -0.25 -3.85 12.82
CA MET A 41 -0.26 -2.43 13.16
C MET A 41 -1.61 -1.99 13.74
N ALA A 42 -2.72 -2.42 13.15
CA ALA A 42 -4.06 -2.10 13.63
C ALA A 42 -4.30 -2.63 15.05
N LEU A 43 -3.86 -3.86 15.33
CA LEU A 43 -3.96 -4.44 16.66
C LEU A 43 -3.10 -3.67 17.67
N PHE A 44 -1.85 -3.36 17.31
CA PHE A 44 -0.95 -2.61 18.17
C PHE A 44 -1.51 -1.23 18.52
N LEU A 45 -1.91 -0.45 17.51
CA LEU A 45 -2.49 0.88 17.71
C LEU A 45 -3.78 0.80 18.53
N GLY A 46 -4.67 -0.16 18.23
CA GLY A 46 -5.90 -0.35 18.98
C GLY A 46 -5.68 -0.65 20.47
N ILE A 47 -4.65 -1.43 20.80
CA ILE A 47 -4.26 -1.68 22.20
C ILE A 47 -3.75 -0.40 22.86
N VAL A 48 -2.86 0.33 22.18
CA VAL A 48 -2.29 1.57 22.68
C VAL A 48 -3.39 2.62 22.93
N ASP A 49 -4.31 2.79 21.98
CA ASP A 49 -5.44 3.71 22.10
C ASP A 49 -6.36 3.33 23.26
N ALA A 50 -6.63 2.04 23.45
CA ALA A 50 -7.46 1.56 24.57
C ALA A 50 -6.80 1.83 25.93
N ILE A 51 -5.48 1.64 26.04
CA ILE A 51 -4.71 1.92 27.26
C ILE A 51 -4.71 3.43 27.54
N LEU A 52 -4.40 4.23 26.53
CA LEU A 52 -4.38 5.69 26.64
C LEU A 52 -5.76 6.24 27.02
N SER A 53 -6.83 5.75 26.39
CA SER A 53 -8.21 6.16 26.71
C SER A 53 -8.56 5.90 28.17
N LYS A 54 -8.19 4.72 28.70
CA LYS A 54 -8.39 4.39 30.11
C LYS A 54 -7.53 5.25 31.04
N ALA A 55 -6.27 5.49 30.68
CA ALA A 55 -5.37 6.33 31.47
C ALA A 55 -5.89 7.78 31.57
N VAL A 56 -6.34 8.34 30.44
CA VAL A 56 -6.93 9.68 30.38
C VAL A 56 -8.24 9.76 31.18
N GLN A 57 -9.13 8.77 31.05
CA GLN A 57 -10.36 8.71 31.85
C GLN A 57 -10.06 8.65 33.36
N GLY A 58 -9.07 7.85 33.77
CA GLY A 58 -8.63 7.79 35.16
C GLY A 58 -8.08 9.12 35.68
N LEU A 59 -7.41 9.88 34.82
CA LEU A 59 -6.84 11.19 35.17
C LEU A 59 -7.90 12.31 35.25
N ILE A 60 -8.97 12.21 34.43
CA ILE A 60 -10.09 13.16 34.43
C ILE A 60 -11.08 12.86 35.57
N ASN A 61 -11.21 11.60 35.99
CA ASN A 61 -12.11 11.19 37.06
C ASN A 61 -11.44 11.21 38.47
N ILE A 62 -10.22 11.76 38.56
CA ILE A 62 -9.53 12.14 39.80
C ILE A 62 -9.73 13.63 40.02
#